data_AF-A0A4R1UAG9-F1
#
_entry.id   AF-A0A4R1UAG9-F1
#
_cell.length_a   1.000
_cell.length_b   1.000
_cell.length_c   1.000
_cell.angle_alpha   90.00
_cell.angle_beta   90.00
_cell.angle_gamma   90.00
#
_symmetry.space_group_name_H-M   'P 1'
#
loop_
_entity.id
_entity.type
_entity.pdbx_description
1 polymer ?
#
loop_
_entity_poly.entity_id
_entity_poly.type
_entity_poly.pdbx_seq_one_letter_code
_entity_poly.pdbx_strand_id
1 'polypeptide(L)'
;MTIFQVAGRAMSAQLVRMNTTASNLANAGGTTGSAETAYKTMKPVFRTSFDAASGMSTVDVERVVTAGDAPTKRYDPDNPMADKDGNIFEAAVDETREMVDMMETARSYQNNIEVMNTAKSLIIDTLKLGR
;
A
#
# COMPACT_ATOMS: atom_id res chain seq x y z
N MET A 1 -11.41 -7.99 21.48
CA MET A 1 -10.96 -6.87 20.61
C MET A 1 -11.74 -5.58 20.91
N THR A 2 -11.13 -4.39 20.76
CA THR A 2 -11.80 -3.07 20.88
C THR A 2 -11.81 -2.30 19.56
N ILE A 3 -12.67 -1.28 19.43
CA ILE A 3 -12.71 -0.42 18.23
C ILE A 3 -11.35 0.25 17.94
N PHE A 4 -10.60 0.63 18.97
CA PHE A 4 -9.25 1.18 18.82
C PHE A 4 -8.26 0.16 18.27
N GLN A 5 -8.38 -1.12 18.67
CA GLN A 5 -7.54 -2.19 18.12
C GLN A 5 -7.87 -2.48 16.65
N VAL A 6 -9.16 -2.46 16.29
CA VAL A 6 -9.60 -2.64 14.89
C VAL A 6 -9.09 -1.48 14.03
N ALA A 7 -9.42 -0.24 14.41
CA ALA A 7 -9.04 0.95 13.65
C ALA A 7 -7.52 1.13 13.60
N GLY A 8 -6.80 0.86 14.69
CA GLY A 8 -5.34 0.95 14.74
C GLY A 8 -4.65 -0.05 13.80
N ARG A 9 -5.12 -1.31 13.76
CA ARG A 9 -4.58 -2.31 12.81
C ARG A 9 -4.95 -1.99 11.37
N ALA A 10 -6.18 -1.57 11.10
CA ALA A 10 -6.59 -1.13 9.78
C ALA A 10 -5.76 0.05 9.28
N MET A 11 -5.50 1.04 10.15
CA MET A 11 -4.66 2.20 9.86
C MET A 11 -3.22 1.77 9.54
N SER A 12 -2.63 0.88 10.34
CA SER A 12 -1.29 0.33 10.08
C SER A 12 -1.22 -0.41 8.74
N ALA A 13 -2.24 -1.22 8.42
CA ALA A 13 -2.33 -1.92 7.15
C ALA A 13 -2.41 -0.98 5.95
N GLN A 14 -3.23 0.07 6.03
CA GLN A 14 -3.31 1.09 4.98
C GLN A 14 -2.02 1.90 4.86
N LEU A 15 -1.32 2.18 5.96
CA LEU A 15 -0.01 2.84 5.90
C LEU A 15 1.01 2.01 5.12
N VAL A 16 1.03 0.68 5.31
CA VAL A 16 1.91 -0.21 4.53
C VAL A 16 1.54 -0.16 3.05
N ARG A 17 0.24 -0.23 2.70
CA ARG A 17 -0.22 -0.07 1.31
C ARG A 17 0.23 1.26 0.72
N MET A 18 0.06 2.36 1.46
CA MET A 18 0.43 3.69 1.03
C MET A 18 1.93 3.77 0.74
N ASN A 19 2.76 3.21 1.61
CA ASN A 19 4.22 3.18 1.42
C ASN A 19 4.62 2.33 0.21
N THR A 20 4.00 1.17 0.00
CA THR A 20 4.28 0.34 -1.19
C THR A 20 3.84 1.03 -2.47
N THR A 21 2.67 1.66 -2.48
CA THR A 21 2.16 2.39 -3.65
C THR A 21 3.01 3.62 -3.95
N ALA A 22 3.46 4.35 -2.91
CA ALA A 22 4.39 5.45 -3.08
C ALA A 22 5.75 4.99 -3.65
N SER A 23 6.26 3.84 -3.19
CA SER A 23 7.47 3.25 -3.75
C SER A 23 7.28 2.87 -5.22
N ASN A 24 6.14 2.28 -5.58
CA ASN A 24 5.82 1.95 -6.96
C ASN A 24 5.81 3.20 -7.84
N LEU A 25 5.09 4.23 -7.42
CA LEU A 25 4.98 5.49 -8.17
C LEU A 25 6.34 6.19 -8.31
N ALA A 26 7.20 6.15 -7.29
CA ALA A 26 8.54 6.73 -7.35
C ALA A 26 9.48 6.01 -8.32
N ASN A 27 9.22 4.73 -8.62
CA ASN A 27 9.98 3.94 -9.58
C ASN A 27 9.26 3.79 -10.93
N ALA A 28 8.11 4.43 -11.09
CA ALA A 28 7.41 4.47 -12.36
C ALA A 28 8.22 5.24 -13.40
N GLY A 29 8.19 4.77 -14.65
CA GLY A 29 9.02 5.30 -15.73
C GLY A 29 10.52 4.96 -15.63
N GLY A 30 10.95 4.23 -14.60
CA GLY A 30 12.33 3.74 -14.49
C GLY A 30 12.67 2.77 -15.63
N THR A 31 13.91 2.84 -16.13
CA THR A 31 14.40 1.97 -17.20
C THR A 31 15.74 1.34 -16.83
N THR A 32 15.95 0.10 -17.27
CA THR A 32 17.21 -0.62 -17.04
C THR A 32 17.62 -1.42 -18.28
N GLY A 33 18.88 -1.87 -18.32
CA GLY A 33 19.40 -2.70 -19.41
C GLY A 33 19.09 -4.19 -19.27
N SER A 34 18.27 -4.62 -18.30
CA SER A 34 17.90 -6.03 -18.18
C SER A 34 16.54 -6.22 -17.52
N ALA A 35 15.80 -7.25 -17.94
CA ALA A 35 14.49 -7.56 -17.37
C ALA A 35 14.53 -7.90 -15.87
N GLU A 36 15.65 -8.44 -15.38
CA GLU A 36 15.83 -8.85 -13.99
C GLU A 36 16.01 -7.65 -13.06
N THR A 37 16.59 -6.57 -13.58
CA THR A 37 16.86 -5.34 -12.82
C THR A 37 15.73 -4.33 -12.92
N ALA A 38 14.83 -4.49 -13.90
CA ALA A 38 13.67 -3.62 -14.06
C ALA A 38 12.74 -3.74 -12.86
N TYR A 39 12.29 -2.58 -12.37
CA TYR A 39 11.44 -2.50 -11.20
C TYR A 39 10.09 -3.16 -11.45
N LYS A 40 9.58 -3.88 -10.45
CA LYS A 40 8.25 -4.50 -10.45
C LYS A 40 7.47 -4.00 -9.25
N THR A 41 6.17 -3.76 -9.44
CA THR A 41 5.33 -3.27 -8.36
C THR A 41 5.35 -4.19 -7.15
N MET A 42 5.29 -3.57 -5.97
CA MET A 42 5.12 -4.22 -4.68
C MET A 42 3.70 -4.01 -4.19
N LYS A 43 3.10 -5.06 -3.61
CA LYS A 43 1.78 -4.99 -2.98
C LYS A 43 1.79 -5.69 -1.62
N PRO A 44 1.10 -5.14 -0.60
CA PRO A 44 0.93 -5.83 0.67
C PRO A 44 -0.10 -6.95 0.50
N VAL A 45 0.17 -8.07 1.15
CA VAL A 45 -0.80 -9.15 1.34
C VAL A 45 -1.40 -9.00 2.73
N PHE A 46 -2.72 -8.88 2.76
CA PHE A 46 -3.47 -8.77 3.99
C PHE A 46 -4.10 -10.09 4.38
N ARG A 47 -4.20 -10.33 5.68
CA ARG A 47 -4.84 -11.50 6.26
C ARG A 47 -5.82 -11.07 7.33
N THR A 48 -6.98 -11.71 7.36
CA THR A 48 -7.97 -11.50 8.42
C THR A 48 -7.46 -12.15 9.71
N SER A 49 -7.44 -11.39 10.80
CA SER A 49 -7.22 -11.88 12.16
C SER A 49 -8.55 -11.91 12.89
N PHE A 50 -9.06 -13.10 13.18
CA PHE A 50 -10.28 -13.32 13.95
C PHE A 50 -9.96 -13.49 15.44
N ASP A 51 -10.63 -12.72 16.29
CA ASP A 51 -10.59 -12.87 17.75
C ASP A 51 -11.84 -13.60 18.23
N ALA A 52 -11.68 -14.89 18.52
CA ALA A 52 -12.76 -15.76 18.98
C ALA A 52 -13.35 -15.32 20.33
N ALA A 53 -12.58 -14.63 21.18
CA ALA A 53 -13.07 -14.18 22.48
C ALA A 53 -14.08 -13.04 22.36
N SER A 54 -13.91 -12.15 21.38
CA SER A 54 -14.88 -11.08 21.11
C SER A 54 -15.80 -11.32 19.91
N GLY A 55 -15.57 -12.38 19.12
CA GLY A 55 -16.30 -12.63 17.87
C GLY A 55 -16.05 -11.58 16.77
N MET A 56 -14.95 -10.82 16.88
CA MET A 56 -14.64 -9.70 15.99
C MET A 56 -13.42 -10.02 15.11
N SER A 57 -13.38 -9.42 13.93
CA SER A 57 -12.27 -9.54 12.99
C SER A 57 -11.54 -8.22 12.82
N THR A 58 -10.25 -8.32 12.52
CA THR A 58 -9.40 -7.21 12.08
C THR A 58 -8.47 -7.68 10.96
N VAL A 59 -7.58 -6.82 10.50
CA VAL A 59 -6.64 -7.08 9.42
C VAL A 59 -5.20 -7.06 9.93
N ASP A 60 -4.39 -7.93 9.34
CA ASP A 60 -2.94 -7.94 9.49
C ASP A 60 -2.24 -7.83 8.16
N VAL A 61 -1.08 -7.20 8.17
CA VAL A 61 -0.12 -7.27 7.08
C VAL A 61 0.63 -8.57 7.24
N GLU A 62 0.44 -9.51 6.32
CA GLU A 62 1.16 -10.78 6.33
C GLU A 62 2.57 -10.60 5.79
N ARG A 63 2.69 -9.93 4.63
CA ARG A 63 3.96 -9.65 3.95
C ARG A 63 3.75 -8.65 2.82
N VAL A 64 4.84 -8.12 2.27
CA VAL A 64 4.85 -7.39 1.00
C VAL A 64 5.44 -8.30 -0.08
N VAL A 65 4.82 -8.31 -1.25
CA VAL A 65 5.20 -9.18 -2.36
C VAL A 65 5.41 -8.37 -3.63
N THR A 66 6.29 -8.85 -4.49
CA THR A 66 6.35 -8.37 -5.87
C THR A 66 5.15 -8.91 -6.62
N ALA A 67 4.34 -8.02 -7.20
CA ALA A 67 3.09 -8.33 -7.88
C ALA A 67 3.01 -7.78 -9.31
N GLY A 68 4.07 -7.11 -9.78
CA GLY A 68 4.11 -6.52 -11.12
C GLY A 68 4.25 -7.55 -12.23
N ASP A 69 3.68 -7.20 -13.39
CA ASP A 69 3.83 -7.95 -14.64
C ASP A 69 5.29 -8.02 -15.10
N ALA A 70 5.53 -8.74 -16.20
CA ALA A 70 6.84 -8.72 -16.83
C ALA A 70 7.18 -7.30 -17.33
N PRO A 71 8.40 -6.81 -17.11
CA PRO A 71 8.89 -5.55 -17.67
C PRO A 71 8.75 -5.50 -19.18
N THR A 72 8.34 -4.35 -19.72
CA THR A 72 8.19 -4.15 -21.16
C THR A 72 9.55 -3.88 -21.78
N LYS A 73 9.92 -4.66 -22.81
CA LYS A 73 11.15 -4.44 -23.58
C LYS A 73 10.91 -3.40 -24.67
N ARG A 74 11.79 -2.42 -24.78
CA ARG A 74 11.77 -1.38 -25.83
C ARG A 74 13.15 -1.23 -26.47
N TYR A 75 13.20 -1.03 -27.78
CA TYR A 75 14.45 -0.75 -28.48
C TYR A 75 14.73 0.76 -28.46
N ASP A 76 15.85 1.16 -27.88
CA ASP A 76 16.24 2.55 -27.65
C ASP A 76 17.78 2.62 -27.51
N PRO A 77 18.53 2.51 -28.62
CA PRO A 77 19.99 2.37 -28.60
C PRO A 77 20.73 3.63 -28.16
N ASP A 78 20.10 4.80 -28.23
CA ASP A 78 20.65 6.08 -27.77
C ASP A 78 20.47 6.28 -26.26
N ASN A 79 19.77 5.37 -25.58
CA ASN A 79 19.52 5.46 -24.15
C ASN A 79 20.77 5.03 -23.35
N PRO A 80 21.22 5.83 -22.36
CA PRO A 80 22.38 5.48 -21.52
C PRO A 80 22.22 4.16 -20.74
N MET A 81 20.98 3.72 -20.52
CA MET A 81 20.64 2.49 -19.81
C MET A 81 20.45 1.29 -20.74
N ALA A 82 20.65 1.46 -22.05
CA ALA A 82 20.50 0.38 -23.02
C ALA A 82 21.51 -0.75 -22.80
N ASP A 83 21.07 -1.97 -23.07
CA ASP A 83 21.94 -3.13 -23.13
C ASP A 83 22.86 -3.10 -24.37
N LYS A 84 23.71 -4.11 -24.49
CA LYS A 84 24.67 -4.23 -25.61
C LYS A 84 23.98 -4.29 -26.98
N ASP A 85 22.71 -4.69 -26.99
CA ASP A 85 21.90 -4.86 -28.19
C ASP A 85 20.97 -3.65 -28.41
N GLY A 86 21.11 -2.57 -27.64
CA GLY A 86 20.34 -1.33 -27.78
C GLY A 86 18.93 -1.40 -27.17
N ASN A 87 18.66 -2.34 -26.27
CA ASN A 87 17.35 -2.48 -25.64
C ASN A 87 17.32 -1.96 -24.21
N ILE A 88 16.16 -1.44 -23.82
CA ILE A 88 15.83 -1.08 -22.45
C ILE A 88 14.61 -1.88 -21.98
N PHE A 89 14.49 -1.99 -20.66
CA PHE A 89 13.37 -2.62 -19.98
C PHE A 89 12.72 -1.59 -19.05
N GLU A 90 11.44 -1.32 -19.29
CA GLU A 90 10.66 -0.37 -18.51
C GLU A 90 10.11 -1.02 -17.24
N ALA A 91 10.06 -0.25 -16.15
CA ALA A 91 9.44 -0.68 -14.91
C ALA A 91 7.99 -1.12 -15.14
N ALA A 92 7.61 -2.27 -14.61
CA ALA A 92 6.26 -2.83 -14.73
C ALA A 92 5.30 -2.15 -13.74
N VAL A 93 5.14 -0.83 -13.86
CA VAL A 93 4.30 0.01 -13.01
C VAL A 93 3.29 0.77 -13.86
N ASP A 94 2.01 0.63 -13.53
CA ASP A 94 0.93 1.44 -14.09
C ASP A 94 0.69 2.65 -13.19
N GLU A 95 1.23 3.81 -13.57
CA GLU A 95 1.11 5.05 -12.79
C GLU A 95 -0.32 5.42 -12.48
N THR A 96 -1.23 5.23 -13.44
CA THR A 96 -2.64 5.61 -13.25
C THR A 96 -3.28 4.72 -12.19
N ARG A 97 -3.03 3.41 -12.25
CA ARG A 97 -3.52 2.47 -11.24
C ARG A 97 -2.92 2.74 -9.86
N GLU A 98 -1.62 3.01 -9.77
CA GLU A 98 -0.98 3.29 -8.49
C GLU A 98 -1.44 4.63 -7.88
N MET A 99 -1.68 5.67 -8.69
CA MET A 99 -2.25 6.93 -8.18
C MET A 99 -3.67 6.75 -7.64
N VAL A 100 -4.51 5.96 -8.30
CA VAL A 100 -5.85 5.61 -7.79
C VAL A 100 -5.75 4.86 -6.47
N ASP A 101 -4.88 3.85 -6.41
CA ASP A 101 -4.62 3.06 -5.21
C ASP A 101 -4.13 3.92 -4.04
N MET A 102 -3.27 4.91 -4.32
CA MET A 102 -2.78 5.87 -3.33
C MET A 102 -3.92 6.73 -2.77
N MET A 103 -4.81 7.24 -3.63
CA MET A 103 -5.96 8.04 -3.21
C MET A 103 -6.94 7.24 -2.36
N GLU A 104 -7.26 6.01 -2.76
CA GLU A 104 -8.13 5.11 -1.99
C GLU A 104 -7.54 4.78 -0.62
N THR A 105 -6.24 4.51 -0.58
CA THR A 105 -5.52 4.19 0.65
C THR A 105 -5.46 5.39 1.59
N ALA A 106 -5.16 6.58 1.08
CA ALA A 106 -5.14 7.81 1.86
C ALA A 106 -6.51 8.12 2.48
N ARG A 107 -7.59 7.97 1.70
CA ARG A 107 -8.96 8.13 2.19
C ARG A 107 -9.32 7.10 3.25
N SER A 108 -8.93 5.84 3.05
CA SER A 108 -9.17 4.77 4.04
C SER A 108 -8.43 5.02 5.35
N TYR A 109 -7.19 5.51 5.27
CA TYR A 109 -6.40 5.92 6.43
C TYR A 109 -7.06 7.08 7.19
N GLN A 110 -7.52 8.11 6.47
CA GLN A 110 -8.25 9.25 7.05
C GLN A 110 -9.54 8.81 7.75
N ASN A 111 -10.34 7.95 7.12
CA ASN A 111 -11.57 7.42 7.71
C ASN A 111 -11.29 6.66 9.02
N ASN A 112 -10.21 5.87 9.09
CA ASN A 112 -9.84 5.16 10.31
C ASN A 112 -9.46 6.13 11.46
N ILE A 113 -8.78 7.24 11.14
CA ILE A 113 -8.48 8.31 12.12
C ILE A 113 -9.79 8.92 12.65
N GLU A 114 -10.74 9.21 11.76
CA GLU A 114 -12.04 9.76 12.15
C GLU A 114 -12.80 8.82 13.09
N VAL A 115 -12.82 7.51 12.78
CA VAL A 115 -13.42 6.50 13.67
C VAL A 115 -12.78 6.53 15.06
N MET A 116 -11.45 6.59 15.15
CA MET A 116 -10.75 6.67 16.44
C MET A 116 -11.08 7.94 17.21
N ASN A 117 -11.16 9.08 16.53
CA ASN A 117 -11.49 10.37 17.15
C ASN A 117 -12.93 10.39 17.67
N THR A 118 -13.88 9.89 16.89
CA THR A 118 -15.28 9.77 17.29
C THR A 118 -15.42 8.84 18.50
N ALA A 119 -14.78 7.66 18.48
CA ALA A 119 -14.78 6.74 19.60
C ALA A 119 -14.19 7.37 20.87
N LYS A 120 -13.07 8.12 20.74
CA LYS A 120 -12.47 8.86 21.85
C LYS A 120 -13.41 9.91 22.44
N SER A 121 -14.10 10.68 21.59
CA SER A 121 -15.05 11.71 22.05
C SER A 121 -16.19 11.10 22.85
N LEU A 122 -16.81 10.04 22.33
CA LEU A 122 -17.93 9.36 23.00
C LEU A 122 -17.54 8.81 24.38
N ILE A 123 -16.33 8.27 24.53
CA ILE A 123 -15.82 7.79 25.82
C ILE A 123 -15.63 8.95 26.80
N ILE A 124 -15.01 10.05 26.36
CA ILE A 124 -14.82 11.23 27.22
C ILE A 124 -16.16 11.81 27.65
N ASP A 125 -17.13 11.89 26.75
CA ASP A 125 -18.46 12.44 27.07
C ASP A 125 -19.23 11.52 28.02
N THR A 126 -19.11 10.20 27.87
CA THR A 126 -19.63 9.22 28.84
C THR A 126 -19.00 9.40 30.23
N LEU A 127 -17.69 9.64 30.31
CA LEU A 127 -17.01 9.89 31.58
C LEU A 127 -17.45 11.20 32.25
N LYS A 128 -17.82 12.23 31.46
CA LYS A 128 -18.34 13.49 31.98
C LYS A 128 -19.76 13.34 32.54
N LEU A 129 -20.59 12.49 31.95
CA LEU A 129 -21.96 12.23 32.42
C LEU A 129 -21.99 11.52 33.78
N GLY A 130 -20.94 10.77 34.14
CA GLY A 130 -20.82 10.09 35.43
C GLY A 130 -20.32 10.96 36.59
N ARG A 131 -20.27 12.29 36.43
CA ARG A 131 -19.88 13.26 37.47
C ARG A 131 -21.05 14.12 37.92
#